data_AF-A0A351C1H4-F1
#
_entry.id   AF-A0A351C1H4-F1
#
_cell.length_a   1.000
_cell.length_b   1.000
_cell.length_c   1.000
_cell.angle_alpha   90.00
_cell.angle_beta   90.00
_cell.angle_gamma   90.00
#
_symmetry.space_group_name_H-M   'P 1'
#
loop_
_entity.id
_entity.type
_entity.pdbx_description
1 polymer ?
#
loop_
_entity_poly.entity_id
_entity_poly.type
_entity_poly.pdbx_seq_one_letter_code
_entity_poly.pdbx_strand_id
1 'polypeptide(L)'
;MHGVVEEFIPVVAIVFTFGIPGIILFWWIYTKHREKMRLIEKGLSPEEVKAYFAENTKPKNPYSSLKFGLILLFFGIGIFLANVAESIYDVEEGVMMGIIVTFIGLGFLIYFLVVSSKTKSESSVNQ
;
A
#
# COMPACT_ATOMS: atom_id res chain seq x y z
N MET A 1 21.91 26.47 -23.24
CA MET A 1 22.10 25.21 -22.47
C MET A 1 20.81 24.79 -21.74
N HIS A 2 19.62 24.97 -22.34
CA HIS A 2 18.33 24.64 -21.70
C HIS A 2 17.71 23.33 -22.23
N GLY A 3 17.86 23.01 -23.52
CA GLY A 3 17.27 21.78 -24.10
C GLY A 3 17.84 20.47 -23.53
N VAL A 4 19.12 20.46 -23.15
CA VAL A 4 19.75 19.25 -22.57
C VAL A 4 19.19 18.92 -21.19
N VAL A 5 18.63 19.87 -20.45
CA VAL A 5 18.05 19.61 -19.12
C VAL A 5 16.64 19.04 -19.27
N GLU A 6 15.87 19.54 -20.24
CA GLU A 6 14.49 19.13 -20.49
C GLU A 6 14.38 17.66 -20.93
N GLU A 7 15.35 17.15 -21.71
CA GLU A 7 15.39 15.74 -22.12
C GLU A 7 15.76 14.78 -20.98
N PHE A 8 16.48 15.25 -19.95
CA PHE A 8 16.89 14.41 -18.82
C PHE A 8 15.83 14.30 -17.71
N ILE A 9 14.93 15.29 -17.59
CA ILE A 9 13.81 15.26 -16.61
C ILE A 9 12.99 13.96 -16.69
N PRO A 10 12.49 13.51 -17.86
CA PRO A 10 11.69 12.28 -17.93
C PRO A 10 12.51 11.03 -17.60
N VAL A 11 13.78 10.98 -17.99
CA VAL A 11 14.67 9.86 -17.68
C VAL A 11 14.89 9.73 -16.17
N VAL A 12 15.17 10.86 -15.51
CA VAL A 12 15.31 10.91 -14.04
C VAL A 12 13.99 10.53 -13.37
N ALA A 13 12.85 11.04 -13.82
CA ALA A 13 11.54 10.70 -13.25
C ALA A 13 11.24 9.19 -13.31
N ILE A 14 11.54 8.53 -14.44
CA ILE A 14 11.36 7.08 -14.61
C ILE A 14 12.29 6.31 -13.66
N VAL A 15 13.57 6.68 -13.60
CA VAL A 15 14.56 6.01 -12.74
C VAL A 15 14.18 6.14 -11.26
N PHE A 16 13.68 7.29 -10.81
CA PHE A 16 13.25 7.45 -9.42
C PHE A 16 11.96 6.67 -9.13
N THR A 17 11.00 6.69 -10.05
CA THR A 17 9.70 6.01 -9.89
C THR A 17 9.84 4.49 -9.80
N PHE A 18 10.72 3.88 -10.61
CA PHE A 18 10.90 2.42 -10.63
C PHE A 18 12.13 1.95 -9.84
N GLY A 19 13.19 2.77 -9.78
CA GLY A 19 14.44 2.43 -9.12
C GLY A 19 14.34 2.42 -7.60
N ILE A 20 13.67 3.40 -6.98
CA ILE A 20 13.52 3.43 -5.52
C ILE A 20 12.72 2.23 -5.01
N PRO A 21 11.52 1.92 -5.56
CA PRO A 21 10.78 0.72 -5.15
C PRO A 21 11.57 -0.55 -5.42
N GLY A 22 12.27 -0.64 -6.55
CA GLY A 22 13.10 -1.79 -6.91
C GLY A 22 14.23 -2.05 -5.90
N ILE A 23 14.94 -1.00 -5.48
CA ILE A 23 15.99 -1.09 -4.46
C ILE A 23 15.42 -1.52 -3.12
N ILE A 24 14.28 -0.95 -2.69
CA ILE A 24 13.62 -1.32 -1.43
C ILE A 24 13.22 -2.80 -1.44
N LEU A 25 12.63 -3.27 -2.55
CA LEU A 25 12.23 -4.67 -2.71
C LEU A 25 13.42 -5.62 -2.70
N PHE A 26 14.48 -5.25 -3.42
CA PHE A 26 15.74 -6.00 -3.44
C PHE A 26 16.36 -6.10 -2.04
N TRP A 27 16.41 -4.99 -1.32
CA TRP A 27 16.97 -4.93 0.03
C TRP A 27 16.14 -5.74 1.03
N TRP A 28 14.81 -5.70 0.92
CA TRP A 28 13.90 -6.49 1.74
C TRP A 28 14.10 -8.00 1.53
N ILE A 29 14.19 -8.44 0.27
CA ILE A 29 14.47 -9.84 -0.08
C ILE A 29 15.83 -10.25 0.46
N TYR A 30 16.87 -9.45 0.18
CA TYR A 30 18.24 -9.73 0.61
C TYR A 30 18.37 -9.88 2.14
N THR A 31 17.71 -9.00 2.90
CA THR A 31 17.72 -9.04 4.37
C THR A 31 17.07 -10.31 4.90
N LYS A 32 15.92 -10.70 4.33
CA LYS A 32 15.18 -11.90 4.73
C LYS A 32 15.97 -13.20 4.47
N HIS A 33 16.79 -13.24 3.41
CA HIS A 33 17.67 -14.37 3.13
C HIS A 33 18.83 -14.47 4.12
N ARG A 34 19.43 -13.33 4.49
CA ARG A 34 20.55 -13.28 5.45
C ARG A 34 20.13 -13.66 6.86
N GLU A 35 18.92 -13.27 7.28
CA GLU A 35 18.34 -13.69 8.57
C GLU A 35 18.16 -15.21 8.65
N LYS A 36 17.64 -15.83 7.57
CA LYS A 36 17.48 -17.29 7.49
C LYS A 36 18.81 -18.04 7.60
N MET A 37 19.84 -17.60 6.87
CA MET A 37 21.14 -18.27 6.87
C MET A 37 21.86 -18.14 8.22
N ARG A 38 21.78 -16.97 8.88
CA ARG A 38 22.37 -16.77 10.22
C ARG A 38 21.74 -17.67 11.29
N LEU A 39 20.49 -18.07 11.15
CA LEU A 39 19.82 -18.98 12.09
C LEU A 39 20.27 -20.43 11.86
N ILE A 40 20.47 -20.84 10.61
CA ILE A 40 21.02 -22.17 10.25
C ILE A 40 22.48 -22.28 10.71
N GLU A 41 23.30 -21.24 10.50
CA GLU A 41 24.70 -21.18 10.95
C GLU A 41 24.86 -21.22 12.47
N LYS A 42 23.83 -20.81 13.22
CA LYS A 42 23.79 -20.89 14.70
C LYS A 42 23.38 -22.26 15.24
N GLY A 43 23.17 -23.25 14.37
CA GLY A 43 22.88 -24.63 14.75
C GLY A 43 21.41 -24.94 15.02
N LEU A 44 20.49 -24.04 14.66
CA LEU A 44 19.04 -24.35 14.69
C LEU A 44 18.73 -25.37 13.60
N SER A 45 17.96 -26.40 13.96
CA SER A 45 17.47 -27.40 13.00
C SER A 45 16.64 -26.71 11.90
N PRO A 46 16.65 -27.23 10.65
CA PRO A 46 15.80 -26.70 9.57
C PRO A 46 14.31 -26.60 9.95
N GLU A 47 13.83 -27.46 10.86
CA GLU A 47 12.46 -27.39 11.39
C GLU A 47 12.28 -26.24 12.39
N GLU A 48 13.27 -25.98 13.26
CA GLU A 48 13.21 -24.89 14.24
C GLU A 48 13.30 -23.52 13.56
N VAL A 49 14.11 -23.40 12.51
CA VAL A 49 14.13 -22.19 11.66
C VAL A 49 12.77 -21.99 10.99
N LYS A 50 12.17 -23.06 10.46
CA LYS A 50 10.85 -23.00 9.84
C LYS A 50 9.76 -22.63 10.85
N ALA A 51 9.82 -23.16 12.08
CA ALA A 51 8.93 -22.83 13.17
C ALA A 51 9.10 -21.36 13.61
N TYR A 52 10.33 -20.88 13.78
CA TYR A 52 10.62 -19.49 14.16
C TYR A 52 10.09 -18.50 13.12
N PHE A 53 10.27 -18.78 11.82
CA PHE A 53 9.68 -17.95 10.78
C PHE A 53 8.16 -18.14 10.67
N ALA A 54 7.61 -19.32 10.92
CA ALA A 54 6.16 -19.54 10.92
C ALA A 54 5.46 -18.77 12.06
N GLU A 55 6.07 -18.74 13.24
CA GLU A 55 5.58 -18.04 14.42
C GLU A 55 5.74 -16.51 14.29
N ASN A 56 6.85 -16.05 13.71
CA ASN A 56 7.09 -14.62 13.43
C ASN A 56 6.47 -14.12 12.12
N THR A 57 5.90 -15.00 11.30
CA THR A 57 5.03 -14.57 10.20
C THR A 57 3.72 -14.15 10.84
N LYS A 58 3.67 -12.90 11.32
CA LYS A 58 2.44 -12.26 11.83
C LYS A 58 1.29 -12.69 10.92
N PRO A 59 0.18 -13.22 11.47
CA PRO A 59 -0.95 -13.65 10.67
C PRO A 59 -1.28 -12.49 9.74
N LYS A 60 -1.18 -12.76 8.43
CA LYS A 60 -1.33 -11.78 7.36
C LYS A 60 -2.61 -11.00 7.67
N ASN A 61 -2.46 -9.76 8.16
CA ASN A 61 -3.56 -9.05 8.81
C ASN A 61 -4.77 -9.10 7.86
N PRO A 62 -5.83 -9.86 8.19
CA PRO A 62 -6.88 -10.22 7.23
C PRO A 62 -7.60 -8.98 6.71
N TYR A 63 -7.50 -7.87 7.44
CA TYR A 63 -8.07 -6.58 7.09
C TYR A 63 -7.23 -5.78 6.05
N SER A 64 -6.01 -6.22 5.71
CA SER A 64 -5.19 -5.52 4.70
C SER A 64 -5.80 -5.59 3.30
N SER A 65 -6.41 -6.72 2.94
CA SER A 65 -7.13 -6.85 1.66
C SER A 65 -8.40 -5.99 1.64
N LEU A 66 -9.06 -5.84 2.79
CA LEU A 66 -10.24 -4.98 2.95
C LEU A 66 -9.88 -3.50 2.77
N LYS A 67 -8.68 -3.08 3.21
CA LYS A 67 -8.17 -1.72 3.02
C LYS A 67 -8.12 -1.34 1.54
N PHE A 68 -7.43 -2.16 0.75
CA PHE A 68 -7.27 -1.87 -0.68
C PHE A 68 -8.60 -2.01 -1.43
N GLY A 69 -9.43 -3.00 -1.10
CA GLY A 69 -10.75 -3.14 -1.72
C GLY A 69 -11.65 -1.92 -1.51
N LEU A 70 -11.68 -1.38 -0.28
CA LEU A 70 -12.49 -0.21 0.02
C LEU A 70 -11.94 1.06 -0.66
N ILE A 71 -10.63 1.26 -0.63
CA ILE A 71 -9.99 2.41 -1.30
C ILE A 71 -10.25 2.35 -2.80
N LEU A 72 -10.06 1.19 -3.45
CA LEU A 72 -10.33 1.03 -4.88
C LEU A 72 -11.80 1.29 -5.24
N LEU A 73 -12.74 0.83 -4.39
CA LEU A 73 -14.16 1.08 -4.59
C LEU A 73 -14.48 2.59 -4.58
N PHE A 74 -14.06 3.30 -3.54
CA PHE A 74 -14.31 4.73 -3.42
C PHE A 74 -13.55 5.54 -4.48
N PHE A 75 -12.35 5.12 -4.86
CA PHE A 75 -11.59 5.74 -5.94
C PHE A 75 -12.31 5.62 -7.28
N GLY A 76 -12.82 4.43 -7.62
CA GLY A 76 -13.61 4.22 -8.84
C GLY A 76 -14.90 5.06 -8.86
N ILE A 77 -15.61 5.10 -7.73
CA ILE A 77 -16.81 5.94 -7.57
C ILE A 77 -16.47 7.43 -7.71
N GLY A 78 -15.36 7.87 -7.12
CA GLY A 78 -14.90 9.25 -7.20
C GLY A 78 -14.57 9.68 -8.64
N ILE A 79 -13.87 8.83 -9.40
CA ILE A 79 -13.59 9.09 -10.82
C ILE A 79 -14.89 9.14 -11.63
N PHE A 80 -15.80 8.18 -11.42
CA PHE A 80 -17.07 8.12 -12.13
C PHE A 80 -17.90 9.38 -11.89
N LEU A 81 -18.05 9.79 -10.62
CA LEU A 81 -18.77 11.01 -10.25
C LEU A 81 -18.09 12.27 -10.77
N ALA A 82 -16.76 12.32 -10.78
CA ALA A 82 -16.02 13.47 -11.28
C ALA A 82 -16.23 13.66 -12.80
N ASN A 83 -16.22 12.57 -13.58
CA ASN A 83 -16.51 12.63 -15.02
C ASN A 83 -17.98 13.02 -15.30
N VAL A 84 -18.93 12.48 -14.54
CA VAL A 84 -20.34 12.87 -14.66
C VAL A 84 -20.52 14.35 -14.32
N ALA A 85 -19.87 14.83 -13.26
CA ALA A 85 -19.91 16.24 -12.88
C ALA A 85 -19.33 17.16 -13.97
N GLU A 86 -18.19 16.78 -14.57
CA GLU A 86 -17.57 17.49 -15.69
C GLU A 86 -18.54 17.61 -16.87
N SER A 87 -19.15 16.51 -17.29
CA SER A 87 -20.09 16.50 -18.42
C SER A 87 -21.37 17.34 -18.22
N ILE A 88 -21.82 17.53 -16.98
CA ILE A 88 -23.08 18.22 -16.67
C ILE A 88 -22.84 19.69 -16.32
N TYR A 89 -21.77 19.99 -15.59
CA TYR A 89 -21.56 21.29 -14.96
C TYR A 89 -20.38 22.09 -15.55
N ASP A 90 -19.66 21.54 -16.55
CA ASP A 90 -18.46 22.17 -17.14
C ASP A 90 -17.46 22.61 -16.06
N VAL A 91 -17.26 21.72 -15.08
CA VAL A 91 -16.44 22.00 -13.90
C VAL A 91 -14.97 22.00 -14.24
N GLU A 92 -14.26 22.99 -13.70
CA GLU A 92 -12.82 23.17 -13.83
C GLU A 92 -12.05 21.93 -13.33
N GLU A 93 -10.93 21.58 -13.99
CA GLU A 93 -10.11 20.41 -13.67
C GLU A 93 -9.70 20.32 -12.19
N GLY A 94 -9.54 21.47 -11.52
CA GLY A 94 -9.24 21.55 -10.09
C GLY A 94 -10.34 20.96 -9.19
N VAL A 95 -11.61 21.12 -9.57
CA VAL A 95 -12.74 20.56 -8.84
C VAL A 95 -12.81 19.05 -9.02
N MET A 96 -12.47 18.54 -10.22
CA MET A 96 -12.38 17.11 -10.51
C MET A 96 -11.37 16.41 -9.60
N MET A 97 -10.16 16.97 -9.50
CA MET A 97 -9.12 16.50 -8.58
C MET A 97 -9.59 16.53 -7.12
N GLY A 98 -10.30 17.59 -6.71
CA GLY A 98 -10.88 17.72 -5.37
C GLY A 98 -11.88 16.62 -5.04
N ILE A 99 -12.78 16.29 -5.97
CA ILE A 99 -13.76 15.21 -5.81
C ILE A 99 -13.04 13.87 -5.63
N ILE A 100 -12.10 13.54 -6.52
CA ILE A 100 -11.38 12.26 -6.47
C ILE A 100 -10.62 12.10 -5.14
N VAL A 101 -9.88 13.12 -4.71
CA VAL A 101 -9.11 13.08 -3.44
C VAL A 101 -10.05 12.96 -2.24
N THR A 102 -11.19 13.65 -2.25
CA THR A 102 -12.18 13.58 -1.17
C THR A 102 -12.76 12.17 -1.05
N PHE A 103 -13.10 11.52 -2.17
CA PHE A 103 -13.61 10.15 -2.16
C PHE A 103 -12.57 9.13 -1.67
N ILE A 104 -11.29 9.28 -2.05
CA ILE A 104 -10.20 8.46 -1.50
C ILE A 104 -10.13 8.63 0.02
N GLY A 105 -10.14 9.88 0.51
CA GLY A 105 -10.11 10.19 1.94
C GLY A 105 -11.30 9.58 2.69
N LEU A 106 -12.49 9.62 2.10
CA LEU A 106 -13.69 9.01 2.66
C LEU A 106 -13.54 7.48 2.76
N GLY A 107 -12.97 6.84 1.74
CA GLY A 107 -12.66 5.40 1.76
C GLY A 107 -11.71 5.02 2.89
N PHE A 108 -10.68 5.84 3.16
CA PHE A 108 -9.78 5.64 4.31
C PHE A 108 -10.50 5.80 5.66
N LEU A 109 -11.39 6.79 5.78
CA LEU A 109 -12.12 7.07 7.01
C LEU A 109 -13.09 5.94 7.35
N ILE A 110 -13.80 5.42 6.34
CA ILE A 110 -14.68 4.26 6.50
C ILE A 110 -13.86 3.00 6.83
N TYR A 111 -12.71 2.79 6.19
CA TYR A 111 -11.81 1.70 6.54
C TYR A 111 -11.40 1.75 8.01
N PHE A 112 -11.01 2.94 8.50
CA PHE A 112 -10.64 3.13 9.90
C PHE A 112 -11.79 2.79 10.85
N LEU A 113 -13.02 3.22 10.55
CA LEU A 113 -14.20 2.90 11.38
C LEU A 113 -14.54 1.40 11.37
N VAL A 114 -14.47 0.75 10.21
CA VAL A 114 -14.75 -0.69 10.07
C VAL A 114 -13.70 -1.53 10.79
N VAL A 115 -12.42 -1.15 10.71
CA VAL A 115 -11.35 -1.86 11.42
C VAL A 115 -11.43 -1.57 12.92
N SER A 116 -11.60 -0.31 13.32
CA SER A 116 -11.71 0.07 14.73
C SER A 116 -12.88 -0.60 15.45
N SER A 117 -13.98 -0.88 14.75
CA SER A 117 -15.12 -1.61 15.33
C SER A 117 -14.84 -3.11 15.47
N LYS A 118 -14.18 -3.75 14.49
CA LYS A 118 -13.82 -5.17 14.56
C LYS A 118 -12.70 -5.49 15.54
N THR A 119 -11.69 -4.64 15.64
CA THR A 119 -10.61 -4.81 16.63
C THR A 119 -11.15 -4.71 18.06
N LYS A 120 -12.22 -3.92 18.29
CA LYS A 120 -12.88 -3.81 19.60
C LYS A 120 -13.71 -5.05 19.98
N SER A 121 -14.25 -5.78 19.01
CA SER A 121 -15.01 -7.02 19.27
C SER A 121 -14.12 -8.25 19.51
N GLU A 122 -12.91 -8.29 18.93
CA GLU A 122 -11.95 -9.37 19.20
C GLU A 122 -11.39 -9.30 20.63
N SER A 123 -11.28 -8.10 21.22
CA SER A 123 -10.84 -7.90 22.60
C SER A 123 -11.85 -8.33 23.68
N SER A 124 -13.12 -8.56 23.34
CA SER A 124 -14.17 -8.98 24.29
C SER A 124 -14.52 -10.48 24.21
N VAL A 125 -13.97 -11.21 23.25
CA VAL A 125 -14.19 -12.67 23.10
C VAL A 125 -13.05 -13.49 23.71
N ASN A 126 -11.90 -12.86 23.98
CA ASN A 126 -10.74 -13.47 24.62
C ASN A 126 -10.57 -13.09 26.12
N GLN A 127 -11.63 -12.58 26.77
CA GLN A 127 -11.70 -12.45 28.23
C GLN A 127 -12.64 -13.49 28.82
#